data_AF-A0A6I5ZVH6-F1
#
_entry.id   AF-A0A6I5ZVH6-F1
#
_cell.length_a   1.000
_cell.length_b   1.000
_cell.length_c   1.000
_cell.angle_alpha   90.00
_cell.angle_beta   90.00
_cell.angle_gamma   90.00
#
_symmetry.space_group_name_H-M   'P 1'
#
loop_
_entity.id
_entity.type
_entity.pdbx_description
1 polymer ?
#
loop_
_entity_poly.entity_id
_entity_poly.type
_entity_poly.pdbx_seq_one_letter_code
_entity_poly.pdbx_strand_id
1 'polypeptide(L)'
;MDGLGGRNRGGEGAAEISKACCREQEKAPKALSRREQNRLLRAVERGGKPRDVALIRLMLNSGLRVGEVVALKLEDIEIGERHGKVVVRSGK
;
A
#
# COMPACT_ATOMS: atom_id res chain seq x y z
N MET A 1 56.94 30.48 -31.60
CA MET A 1 56.35 29.12 -31.65
C MET A 1 55.44 29.06 -30.46
N ASP A 2 54.22 29.52 -30.71
CA ASP A 2 53.34 30.09 -29.69
C ASP A 2 52.28 29.04 -29.39
N GLY A 3 52.32 28.50 -28.17
CA GLY A 3 51.40 27.49 -27.70
C GLY A 3 50.56 28.03 -26.54
N LEU A 4 49.82 29.11 -26.75
CA LEU A 4 48.72 29.51 -25.88
C LEU A 4 47.46 28.73 -26.29
N GLY A 5 46.80 28.08 -25.34
CA GLY A 5 45.45 27.55 -25.53
C GLY A 5 45.28 26.19 -24.85
N GLY A 6 44.34 25.96 -23.95
CA GLY A 6 43.22 26.78 -23.55
C GLY A 6 42.73 26.38 -22.17
N ARG A 7 42.29 27.39 -21.43
CA ARG A 7 41.49 27.27 -20.22
C ARG A 7 40.17 26.64 -20.62
N ASN A 8 39.89 25.41 -20.17
CA ASN A 8 38.53 24.89 -20.22
C ASN A 8 37.74 25.47 -19.04
N ARG A 9 37.13 26.64 -19.28
CA ARG A 9 35.96 27.15 -18.56
C ARG A 9 34.73 26.83 -19.41
N GLY A 10 33.66 26.37 -18.76
CA GLY A 10 32.37 26.04 -19.35
C GLY A 10 32.06 24.59 -19.01
N GLY A 11 31.18 24.24 -18.06
CA GLY A 11 30.04 24.96 -17.55
C GLY A 11 28.79 24.37 -18.17
N GLU A 12 28.25 23.32 -17.58
CA GLU A 12 26.89 22.82 -17.85
C GLU A 12 26.27 22.30 -16.54
N GLY A 13 26.15 23.21 -15.58
CA GLY A 13 25.00 23.15 -14.68
C GLY A 13 23.81 23.74 -15.43
N ALA A 14 22.92 22.88 -15.95
CA ALA A 14 21.53 23.17 -16.33
C ALA A 14 20.95 21.98 -17.11
N ALA A 15 20.63 20.90 -16.41
CA ALA A 15 19.64 19.93 -16.91
C ALA A 15 18.78 19.44 -15.73
N GLU A 16 18.41 20.38 -14.87
CA GLU A 16 17.13 20.30 -14.17
C GLU A 16 16.06 20.66 -15.21
N ILE A 17 14.88 20.03 -15.12
CA ILE A 17 13.68 20.20 -15.96
C ILE A 17 13.57 19.22 -17.14
N SER A 18 13.02 18.03 -16.87
CA SER A 18 11.70 17.61 -17.38
C SER A 18 11.54 16.08 -17.28
N LYS A 19 11.02 15.60 -16.15
CA LYS A 19 10.41 14.25 -16.06
C LYS A 19 8.99 14.36 -15.53
N ALA A 20 8.19 15.17 -16.22
CA ALA A 20 6.78 15.40 -15.90
C ALA A 20 5.79 14.53 -16.71
N CYS A 21 6.23 13.49 -17.44
CA CYS A 21 5.30 12.73 -18.30
C CYS A 21 4.97 11.31 -17.83
N CYS A 22 5.92 10.58 -17.24
CA CYS A 22 5.63 9.27 -16.66
C CYS A 22 5.65 9.40 -15.14
N ARG A 23 4.46 9.59 -14.53
CA ARG A 23 4.25 9.17 -13.13
C ARG A 23 4.48 7.66 -13.11
N GLU A 24 5.75 7.26 -13.05
CA GLU A 24 6.16 5.92 -12.65
C GLU A 24 5.49 5.72 -11.30
N GLN A 25 4.37 4.98 -11.30
CA GLN A 25 3.73 4.57 -10.07
C GLN A 25 4.84 3.91 -9.26
N GLU A 26 5.20 4.55 -8.15
CA GLU A 26 6.21 4.04 -7.24
C GLU A 26 5.92 2.57 -7.02
N LYS A 27 6.94 1.76 -7.30
CA LYS A 27 7.00 0.29 -7.23
C LYS A 27 5.90 -0.27 -6.32
N ALA A 28 5.18 -1.26 -6.84
CA ALA A 28 4.11 -1.97 -6.14
C ALA A 28 4.42 -2.10 -4.63
N PRO A 29 3.46 -1.76 -3.76
CA PRO A 29 3.71 -1.66 -2.33
C PRO A 29 4.32 -2.95 -1.80
N LYS A 30 5.37 -2.82 -1.00
CA LYS A 30 6.06 -3.97 -0.41
C LYS A 30 5.05 -4.78 0.39
N ALA A 31 4.90 -6.06 0.04
CA ALA A 31 4.01 -6.96 0.75
C ALA A 31 4.46 -7.07 2.22
N LEU A 32 3.49 -7.02 3.13
CA LEU A 32 3.74 -7.22 4.56
C LEU A 32 4.18 -8.66 4.80
N SER A 33 5.35 -8.84 5.40
CA SER A 33 5.79 -10.14 5.89
C SER A 33 4.88 -10.63 7.02
N ARG A 34 4.83 -11.95 7.26
CA ARG A 34 4.07 -12.53 8.38
C ARG A 34 4.39 -11.89 9.74
N ARG A 35 5.64 -11.48 9.96
CA ARG A 35 6.07 -10.78 11.18
C ARG A 35 5.47 -9.38 11.28
N GLU A 36 5.40 -8.65 10.17
CA GLU A 36 4.78 -7.32 10.11
C GLU A 36 3.26 -7.40 10.25
N GLN A 37 2.62 -8.39 9.63
CA GLN A 37 1.19 -8.68 9.82
C GLN A 37 0.86 -8.93 11.31
N ASN A 38 1.65 -9.77 11.99
CA ASN A 38 1.46 -10.04 13.41
C ASN A 38 1.73 -8.82 14.29
N ARG A 39 2.70 -7.97 13.91
CA ARG A 39 2.97 -6.71 14.60
C ARG A 39 1.80 -5.74 14.48
N LEU A 40 1.20 -5.65 13.28
CA LEU A 40 0.01 -4.85 13.03
C LEU A 40 -1.17 -5.32 13.88
N LEU A 41 -1.46 -6.63 13.87
CA LEU A 41 -2.55 -7.20 14.68
C LEU A 41 -2.39 -6.85 16.16
N ARG A 42 -1.20 -7.04 16.73
CA ARG A 42 -0.91 -6.68 18.12
C ARG A 42 -1.07 -5.18 18.40
N ALA A 43 -0.71 -4.32 17.44
CA ALA A 43 -0.87 -2.89 17.60
C ALA A 43 -2.35 -2.47 17.62
N VAL A 44 -3.16 -3.06 16.74
CA VAL A 44 -4.61 -2.79 16.67
C VAL A 44 -5.33 -3.34 17.91
N GLU A 45 -4.96 -4.53 18.37
CA GLU A 45 -5.50 -5.12 19.60
C GLU A 45 -5.23 -4.26 20.83
N ARG A 46 -4.03 -3.67 20.95
CA ARG A 46 -3.72 -2.70 22.03
C ARG A 46 -4.53 -1.41 21.95
N GLY A 47 -4.97 -1.01 20.76
CA GLY A 47 -5.84 0.14 20.58
C GLY A 47 -7.25 -0.05 21.14
N GLY A 48 -7.64 -1.28 21.48
CA GLY A 48 -8.86 -1.60 22.22
C GLY A 48 -10.18 -1.39 21.48
N LYS A 49 -10.14 -1.01 20.19
CA LYS A 49 -11.34 -0.81 19.37
C LYS A 49 -11.74 -2.14 18.69
N PRO A 50 -12.84 -2.80 19.10
CA PRO A 50 -13.22 -4.10 18.56
C PRO A 50 -13.55 -4.04 17.06
N ARG A 51 -14.07 -2.89 16.59
CA ARG A 51 -14.32 -2.63 15.17
C ARG A 51 -13.05 -2.71 14.33
N ASP A 52 -11.98 -2.06 14.77
CA ASP A 52 -10.73 -1.98 14.01
C ASP A 52 -10.04 -3.35 13.97
N VAL A 53 -10.08 -4.08 15.09
CA VAL A 53 -9.59 -5.46 15.17
C VAL A 53 -10.36 -6.36 14.20
N ALA A 54 -11.69 -6.29 14.18
CA ALA A 54 -12.52 -7.08 13.30
C ALA A 54 -12.24 -6.76 11.82
N LEU A 55 -12.13 -5.47 11.47
CA LEU A 55 -11.88 -5.01 10.12
C LEU A 55 -10.52 -5.51 9.59
N ILE A 56 -9.46 -5.30 10.37
CA ILE A 56 -8.10 -5.70 10.01
C ILE A 56 -8.00 -7.22 9.89
N ARG A 57 -8.56 -7.99 10.84
CA ARG A 57 -8.58 -9.46 10.80
C ARG A 57 -9.36 -9.98 9.61
N LEU A 58 -10.51 -9.37 9.30
CA LEU A 58 -11.31 -9.74 8.15
C LEU A 58 -10.48 -9.56 6.88
N MET A 59 -9.91 -8.37 6.64
CA MET A 59 -9.09 -8.09 5.46
C MET A 59 -7.87 -9.01 5.35
N LEU A 60 -7.16 -9.27 6.46
CA LEU A 60 -5.96 -10.12 6.48
C LEU A 60 -6.26 -11.58 6.14
N ASN A 61 -7.38 -12.12 6.61
CA ASN A 61 -7.71 -13.54 6.43
C ASN A 61 -8.47 -13.82 5.14
N SER A 62 -9.32 -12.89 4.70
CA SER A 62 -10.17 -13.05 3.50
C SER A 62 -9.57 -12.44 2.24
N GLY A 63 -8.53 -11.60 2.36
CA GLY A 63 -7.91 -10.92 1.22
C GLY A 63 -8.76 -9.81 0.60
N LEU A 64 -9.81 -9.37 1.30
CA LEU A 64 -10.72 -8.33 0.83
C LEU A 64 -10.06 -6.94 0.82
N ARG A 65 -10.37 -6.16 -0.22
CA ARG A 65 -9.96 -4.77 -0.36
C ARG A 65 -10.84 -3.87 0.52
N VAL A 66 -10.30 -2.71 0.90
CA VAL A 66 -11.04 -1.72 1.71
C VAL A 66 -12.39 -1.37 1.08
N GLY A 67 -12.46 -1.18 -0.24
CA GLY A 67 -13.72 -0.85 -0.93
C GLY A 67 -14.79 -1.94 -0.82
N GLU A 68 -14.37 -3.20 -0.83
CA GLU A 68 -15.29 -4.35 -0.68
C GLU A 68 -15.79 -4.43 0.76
N VAL A 69 -14.89 -4.24 1.73
CA VAL A 69 -15.25 -4.31 3.15
C VAL A 69 -16.17 -3.16 3.58
N VAL A 70 -15.99 -1.96 3.00
CA VAL A 70 -16.89 -0.82 3.27
C VAL A 70 -18.28 -1.03 2.67
N ALA A 71 -18.40 -1.82 1.60
CA ALA A 71 -19.67 -2.14 0.96
C ALA A 71 -20.39 -3.36 1.57
N LEU A 72 -19.75 -4.10 2.49
CA LEU A 72 -20.35 -5.27 3.12
C LEU A 72 -21.55 -4.90 4.00
N LYS A 73 -22.61 -5.69 3.87
CA LYS A 73 -23.76 -5.63 4.78
C LYS A 73 -23.73 -6.82 5.75
N LEU A 74 -24.46 -6.69 6.86
CA LEU A 74 -24.58 -7.78 7.85
C LEU A 74 -25.21 -9.04 7.26
N GLU A 75 -26.11 -8.90 6.28
CA GLU A 75 -26.72 -10.02 5.55
C GLU A 75 -25.72 -10.81 4.68
N ASP A 76 -24.57 -10.23 4.36
CA ASP A 76 -23.53 -10.87 3.54
C ASP A 76 -22.50 -11.65 4.39
N ILE A 77 -22.65 -11.62 5.72
CA ILE A 77 -21.71 -12.21 6.68
C ILE A 77 -22.42 -13.33 7.45
N GLU A 78 -22.00 -14.56 7.22
CA GLU A 78 -22.42 -15.72 8.00
C GLU A 78 -21.28 -16.11 8.94
N ILE A 79 -21.53 -16.15 10.26
CA ILE A 79 -20.56 -16.56 11.27
C ILE A 79 -21.06 -17.85 11.92
N GLY A 80 -20.32 -18.94 11.72
CA GLY A 80 -20.47 -20.20 12.47
C GLY A 80 -19.40 -20.34 13.55
N GLU A 81 -19.47 -21.41 14.34
CA GLU A 81 -18.54 -21.65 15.47
C GLU A 81 -17.06 -21.79 15.05
N ARG A 82 -16.83 -22.34 13.85
CA ARG A 82 -15.48 -22.62 13.31
C ARG A 82 -15.28 -22.15 11.87
N HIS A 83 -16.31 -21.61 11.24
CA HIS A 83 -16.26 -21.15 9.86
C HIS A 83 -16.99 -19.82 9.73
N GLY A 84 -16.58 -19.00 8.77
CA GLY A 84 -17.27 -17.78 8.42
C GLY A 84 -17.32 -17.66 6.90
N LYS A 85 -18.43 -17.20 6.37
CA LYS A 85 -18.62 -16.94 4.94
C LYS A 85 -18.92 -15.46 4.75
N VAL A 86 -18.28 -14.88 3.75
CA VAL A 86 -18.46 -13.48 3.37
C VAL A 86 -18.74 -13.42 1.89
N VAL A 87 -19.87 -12.80 1.53
CA VAL A 87 -20.31 -12.67 0.14
C VAL A 87 -20.02 -11.26 -0.36
N VAL A 88 -19.14 -11.13 -1.36
CA VAL A 88 -18.83 -9.85 -1.99
C VAL A 88 -19.71 -9.69 -3.24
N ARG A 89 -20.63 -8.72 -3.22
CA ARG A 89 -21.58 -8.51 -4.33
C ARG A 89 -21.04 -7.70 -5.51
N SER A 90 -19.97 -6.95 -5.30
CA SER A 90 -19.33 -6.17 -6.36
C SER A 90 -17.82 -6.14 -6.13
N GLY A 91 -17.14 -7.14 -6.68
CA GLY A 91 -15.69 -7.14 -6.78
C GLY A 91 -15.26 -6.35 -8.01
N LYS A 92 -14.22 -5.52 -7.85
CA LYS A 92 -13.55 -4.81 -8.94
C LYS A 92 -12.06 -5.09 -8.87
#